data_AF-A0A6N7MKR6-F1
#
_entry.id   AF-A0A6N7MKR6-F1
#
_cell.length_a   1.000
_cell.length_b   1.000
_cell.length_c   1.000
_cell.angle_alpha   90.00
_cell.angle_beta   90.00
_cell.angle_gamma   90.00
#
_symmetry.space_group_name_H-M   'P 1'
#
loop_
_entity.id
_entity.type
_entity.pdbx_description
1 polymer ?
#
loop_
_entity_poly.entity_id
_entity_poly.type
_entity_poly.pdbx_seq_one_letter_code
_entity_poly.pdbx_strand_id
1 'polypeptide(L)'
;MIMLTKLKINNFKKFDNIEVELGQPVVFIGPNNSGKTTALQALALWEVGYNKWLEKRGADDITPSKRPGITINRKDLFALPIPASNLLWKDRKTHLTRKEGNQQKTDFIFIDIIVEGIEANKEWDSKGYLLLA
;
A
#
# COMPACT_ATOMS: atom_id res chain seq x y z
N MET A 1 21.27 -9.93 7.48
CA MET A 1 20.65 -8.68 7.97
C MET A 1 19.53 -8.33 7.04
N ILE A 2 18.37 -7.95 7.57
CA ILE A 2 17.21 -7.45 6.80
C ILE A 2 17.17 -5.94 7.00
N MET A 3 17.08 -5.18 5.92
CA MET A 3 17.03 -3.73 5.95
C MET A 3 16.05 -3.21 4.90
N LEU A 4 15.20 -2.27 5.26
CA LEU A 4 14.35 -1.55 4.31
C LEU A 4 15.14 -0.37 3.73
N THR A 5 15.10 -0.20 2.41
CA THR A 5 15.89 0.79 1.67
C THR A 5 15.03 1.85 0.99
N LYS A 6 13.76 1.55 0.69
CA LYS A 6 12.84 2.54 0.11
C LYS A 6 11.39 2.21 0.43
N LEU A 7 10.58 3.26 0.57
CA LEU A 7 9.13 3.20 0.66
C LEU A 7 8.52 4.07 -0.44
N LYS A 8 7.73 3.48 -1.34
CA LYS A 8 6.96 4.20 -2.36
C LYS A 8 5.48 4.09 -2.04
N ILE A 9 4.75 5.20 -2.13
CA ILE A 9 3.35 5.29 -1.72
C ILE A 9 2.55 6.02 -2.81
N ASN A 10 1.48 5.39 -3.28
CA ASN A 10 0.50 6.01 -4.19
C ASN A 10 -0.92 5.96 -3.62
N ASN A 11 -1.69 7.01 -3.88
CA ASN A 11 -3.11 7.14 -3.53
C ASN A 11 -3.45 6.95 -2.05
N PHE A 12 -2.51 7.20 -1.13
CA PHE A 12 -2.67 6.92 0.30
C PHE A 12 -2.78 8.18 1.15
N LYS A 13 -3.95 8.41 1.74
CA LYS A 13 -4.31 9.53 2.62
C LYS A 13 -3.98 10.90 2.02
N LYS A 14 -2.78 11.40 2.29
CA LYS A 14 -2.30 12.72 1.83
C LYS A 14 -1.38 12.65 0.63
N PHE A 15 -0.81 11.47 0.39
CA PHE A 15 0.18 11.25 -0.64
C PHE A 15 -0.51 10.83 -1.92
N ASP A 16 -0.21 11.56 -2.98
CA ASP A 16 -0.62 11.21 -4.34
C ASP A 16 0.37 10.20 -4.93
N ASN A 17 1.65 10.59 -4.99
CA ASN A 17 2.79 9.74 -5.29
C ASN A 17 4.00 10.29 -4.53
N ILE A 18 4.61 9.49 -3.65
CA ILE A 18 5.87 9.85 -3.00
C ILE A 18 6.83 8.66 -2.96
N GLU A 19 8.12 8.97 -2.95
CA GLU A 19 9.19 8.03 -2.60
C GLU A 19 9.94 8.56 -1.38
N VAL A 20 10.23 7.65 -0.43
CA VAL A 20 11.00 7.92 0.77
C VAL A 20 12.17 6.94 0.77
N GLU A 21 13.39 7.46 0.75
CA GLU A 21 14.59 6.66 0.96
C GLU A 21 14.67 6.23 2.44
N LEU A 22 14.91 4.94 2.65
CA LEU A 22 15.11 4.35 3.96
C LEU A 22 16.58 3.93 4.09
N GLY A 23 17.17 4.21 5.24
CA GLY A 23 18.56 3.93 5.58
C GLY A 23 18.67 3.35 7.00
N GLN A 24 19.83 3.50 7.64
CA GLN A 24 20.01 3.12 9.04
C GLN A 24 20.84 4.19 9.79
N PRO A 25 20.25 4.94 10.77
CA PRO A 25 18.82 5.10 11.09
C PRO A 25 18.13 6.17 10.21
N VAL A 26 16.80 6.16 10.17
CA VAL A 26 15.97 7.18 9.50
C VAL A 26 15.15 7.95 10.52
N VAL A 27 15.11 9.28 10.40
CA VAL A 27 14.27 10.14 11.24
C VAL A 27 13.32 10.94 10.35
N PHE A 28 12.01 10.78 10.58
CA PHE A 28 10.99 11.57 9.91
C PHE A 28 10.79 12.92 10.59
N ILE A 29 11.17 14.02 9.94
CA ILE A 29 11.02 15.39 10.43
C ILE A 29 10.05 16.21 9.59
N GLY A 30 9.44 17.24 10.19
CA GLY A 30 8.58 18.21 9.51
C GLY A 30 7.45 18.75 10.39
N PRO A 31 6.66 19.71 9.89
CA PRO A 31 5.54 20.29 10.64
C PRO A 31 4.45 19.28 11.03
N ASN A 32 3.59 19.65 11.97
CA ASN A 32 2.39 18.86 12.25
C ASN A 32 1.59 18.65 10.97
N ASN A 33 0.99 17.47 10.82
CA ASN A 33 0.18 17.13 9.65
C ASN A 33 0.97 16.96 8.33
N SER A 34 2.31 16.95 8.34
CA SER A 34 3.17 16.78 7.15
C SER A 34 3.20 15.37 6.56
N GLY A 35 2.58 14.39 7.23
CA GLY A 35 2.53 12.99 6.75
C GLY A 35 3.54 12.03 7.40
N LYS A 36 4.25 12.44 8.46
CA LYS A 36 5.15 11.53 9.22
C LYS A 36 4.44 10.26 9.70
N THR A 37 3.32 10.43 10.41
CA THR A 37 2.47 9.31 10.85
C THR A 37 1.87 8.55 9.66
N THR A 38 1.59 9.25 8.55
CA THR A 38 1.07 8.64 7.32
C THR A 38 2.11 7.69 6.70
N ALA A 39 3.40 8.05 6.69
CA ALA A 39 4.46 7.17 6.20
C ALA A 39 4.56 5.88 7.03
N LEU A 40 4.52 5.99 8.37
CA LEU A 40 4.51 4.81 9.25
C LEU A 40 3.25 3.96 9.08
N GLN A 41 2.09 4.60 8.92
CA GLN A 41 0.83 3.90 8.63
C GLN A 41 0.84 3.19 7.27
N ALA A 42 1.57 3.72 6.29
CA ALA A 42 1.75 3.04 5.02
C ALA A 42 2.55 1.74 5.21
N LEU A 43 3.65 1.78 5.98
CA LEU A 43 4.41 0.57 6.32
C LEU A 43 3.56 -0.47 7.06
N ALA A 44 2.73 -0.04 8.01
CA ALA A 44 1.81 -0.94 8.71
C ALA A 44 0.77 -1.56 7.75
N LEU A 45 0.21 -0.78 6.82
CA LEU A 45 -0.72 -1.30 5.82
C LEU A 45 -0.04 -2.28 4.85
N TRP A 46 1.21 -1.98 4.48
CA TRP A 46 2.03 -2.87 3.66
C TRP A 46 2.24 -4.23 4.33
N GLU A 47 2.62 -4.24 5.61
CA GLU A 47 2.82 -5.48 6.37
C GLU A 47 1.54 -6.34 6.40
N VAL A 48 0.38 -5.71 6.65
CA VAL A 48 -0.93 -6.40 6.60
C VAL A 48 -1.17 -7.00 5.21
N GLY A 49 -0.92 -6.23 4.15
CA GLY A 49 -1.07 -6.69 2.77
C GLY A 49 -0.14 -7.84 2.41
N TYR A 50 1.12 -7.76 2.84
CA TYR A 50 2.13 -8.79 2.64
C TYR A 50 1.75 -10.10 3.37
N ASN A 51 1.31 -10.01 4.62
CA ASN A 51 0.86 -11.18 5.38
C ASN A 51 -0.37 -11.84 4.73
N LYS A 52 -1.36 -11.05 4.27
CA LYS A 52 -2.52 -11.57 3.53
C LYS A 52 -2.13 -12.23 2.21
N TRP A 53 -1.12 -11.71 1.54
CA TRP A 53 -0.60 -12.30 0.33
C TRP A 53 0.09 -13.65 0.60
N LEU A 54 0.89 -13.74 1.68
CA LEU A 54 1.52 -14.98 2.11
C LEU A 54 0.48 -16.04 2.48
N GLU A 55 -0.59 -15.68 3.21
CA GLU A 55 -1.70 -16.58 3.55
C GLU A 55 -2.33 -17.18 2.30
N LYS A 56 -2.58 -16.38 1.26
CA LYS A 56 -3.17 -16.86 -0.01
C LYS A 56 -2.21 -17.73 -0.81
N ARG A 57 -0.92 -17.41 -0.83
CA ARG A 57 0.10 -18.22 -1.52
C ARG A 57 0.39 -19.55 -0.85
N GLY A 58 0.30 -19.62 0.49
CA GLY A 58 0.40 -20.88 1.21
C GLY A 58 -0.75 -21.85 0.90
N ALA A 59 -1.88 -21.33 0.41
CA ALA A 59 -3.05 -22.11 0.02
C ALA A 59 -3.08 -22.49 -1.47
N ASP A 60 -2.61 -21.60 -2.36
CA ASP A 60 -2.62 -21.80 -3.81
C ASP A 60 -1.24 -21.52 -4.42
N ASP A 61 -0.62 -22.56 -4.98
CA ASP A 61 0.69 -22.56 -5.65
C ASP A 61 0.66 -21.87 -7.04
N ILE A 62 -0.20 -20.86 -7.19
CA ILE A 62 -0.53 -20.22 -8.47
C ILE A 62 0.07 -18.82 -8.47
N THR A 63 1.22 -18.64 -9.12
CA THR A 63 1.72 -17.32 -9.51
C THR A 63 0.75 -16.69 -10.52
N PRO A 64 -0.02 -15.65 -10.15
CA PRO A 64 -0.99 -15.08 -11.06
C PRO A 64 -0.27 -14.32 -12.19
N SER A 65 -0.68 -14.55 -13.45
CA SER A 65 -0.15 -13.86 -14.63
C SER A 65 -0.35 -12.33 -14.60
N LYS A 66 -1.39 -11.85 -13.89
CA LYS A 66 -1.63 -10.45 -13.56
C LYS A 66 -1.69 -10.32 -12.05
N ARG A 67 -0.90 -9.41 -11.47
CA ARG A 67 -0.88 -9.15 -10.02
C ARG A 67 -2.27 -8.65 -9.58
N PRO A 68 -3.13 -9.50 -9.01
CA PRO A 68 -4.46 -9.09 -8.63
C PRO A 68 -4.36 -8.22 -7.37
N GLY A 69 -5.15 -7.15 -7.29
CA GLY A 69 -5.27 -6.40 -6.05
C GLY A 69 -5.64 -7.33 -4.90
N ILE A 70 -4.94 -7.23 -3.77
CA ILE A 70 -5.26 -8.02 -2.59
C ILE A 70 -6.40 -7.31 -1.88
N THR A 71 -7.55 -8.00 -1.78
CA THR A 71 -8.65 -7.53 -0.94
C THR A 71 -8.29 -7.65 0.54
N ILE A 72 -8.24 -6.53 1.24
CA ILE A 72 -8.07 -6.44 2.69
C ILE A 72 -9.41 -6.08 3.32
N ASN A 73 -9.85 -6.83 4.33
CA ASN A 73 -11.06 -6.51 5.07
C ASN A 73 -10.77 -5.46 6.15
N ARG A 74 -11.77 -4.66 6.52
CA ARG A 74 -11.66 -3.71 7.65
C ARG A 74 -11.17 -4.39 8.95
N LYS A 75 -11.56 -5.64 9.20
CA LYS A 75 -11.09 -6.41 10.36
C LYS A 75 -9.57 -6.65 10.34
N ASP A 76 -8.93 -6.60 9.19
CA ASP A 76 -7.48 -6.79 9.10
C ASP A 76 -6.71 -5.49 9.40
N LEU A 77 -7.42 -4.36 9.53
CA LEU A 77 -6.84 -3.02 9.71
C LEU A 77 -6.77 -2.59 11.18
N PHE A 78 -6.78 -3.52 12.16
CA PHE A 78 -6.70 -3.16 13.59
C PHE A 78 -5.46 -2.32 13.92
N ALA A 79 -4.36 -2.50 13.19
CA ALA A 79 -3.14 -1.72 13.34
C ALA A 79 -3.27 -0.26 12.86
N LEU A 80 -4.30 0.07 12.07
CA LEU A 80 -4.56 1.42 11.59
C LEU A 80 -5.72 2.04 12.37
N PRO A 81 -5.50 3.11 13.14
CA PRO A 81 -6.56 3.78 13.90
C PRO A 81 -7.45 4.60 12.95
N ILE A 82 -8.33 3.93 12.21
CA ILE A 82 -9.24 4.55 11.24
C ILE A 82 -10.69 4.09 11.44
N PRO A 83 -11.66 5.02 11.42
CA PRO A 83 -13.07 4.68 11.59
C PRO A 83 -13.74 4.13 10.32
N ALA A 84 -13.12 4.32 9.14
CA ALA A 84 -13.62 3.83 7.86
C ALA A 84 -12.47 3.61 6.86
N SER A 85 -12.58 2.58 6.01
CA SER A 85 -11.53 2.17 5.06
C SER A 85 -11.27 3.23 3.98
N ASN A 86 -12.31 3.92 3.50
CA ASN A 86 -12.18 4.94 2.46
C ASN A 86 -11.27 6.12 2.87
N LEU A 87 -11.04 6.33 4.16
CA LEU A 87 -10.10 7.35 4.67
C LEU A 87 -8.64 7.04 4.35
N LEU A 88 -8.34 5.80 3.92
CA LEU A 88 -7.02 5.42 3.44
C LEU A 88 -6.75 5.94 2.04
N TRP A 89 -7.79 6.19 1.22
CA TRP A 89 -7.61 6.73 -0.12
C TRP A 89 -7.36 8.23 -0.10
N LYS A 90 -6.51 8.67 -1.01
CA LYS A 90 -6.36 10.09 -1.31
C LYS A 90 -7.72 10.68 -1.69
N ASP A 91 -8.09 11.73 -0.97
CA ASP A 91 -9.36 12.44 -1.10
C ASP A 91 -10.61 11.53 -0.97
N ARG A 92 -10.46 10.36 -0.32
CA ARG A 92 -11.50 9.34 -0.13
C ARG A 92 -12.07 8.78 -1.44
N LYS A 93 -11.33 8.92 -2.55
CA LYS A 93 -11.74 8.44 -3.87
C LYS A 93 -11.32 6.99 -4.06
N THR A 94 -12.29 6.09 -4.05
CA THR A 94 -12.06 4.63 -4.25
C THR A 94 -12.31 4.19 -5.69
N HIS A 95 -12.97 5.03 -6.50
CA HIS A 95 -13.30 4.74 -7.89
C HIS A 95 -13.04 5.94 -8.79
N LEU A 96 -12.67 5.65 -10.04
CA LEU A 96 -12.62 6.61 -11.12
C LEU A 96 -13.72 6.26 -12.11
N THR A 97 -14.58 7.24 -12.41
CA THR A 97 -15.59 7.08 -13.45
C THR A 97 -15.11 7.69 -14.75
N ARG A 98 -14.99 6.89 -15.80
CA ARG A 98 -14.59 7.32 -17.14
C ARG A 98 -15.74 7.10 -18.11
N LYS A 99 -16.01 8.08 -18.97
CA LYS A 99 -16.88 7.89 -20.13
C LYS A 99 -16.05 7.35 -21.29
N GLU A 100 -16.42 6.18 -21.79
CA GLU A 100 -15.81 5.56 -22.96
C GLU A 100 -16.93 5.43 -24.01
N GLY A 101 -16.99 6.40 -24.92
CA GLY A 101 -18.13 6.55 -25.85
C GLY A 101 -19.45 6.81 -25.11
N ASN A 102 -20.46 5.97 -25.38
CA ASN A 102 -21.80 6.07 -24.78
C ASN A 102 -21.94 5.31 -23.45
N GLN A 103 -20.87 4.66 -22.98
CA GLN A 103 -20.90 3.85 -21.75
C GLN A 103 -20.08 4.51 -20.64
N GLN A 104 -20.61 4.44 -19.42
CA GLN A 104 -19.93 4.89 -18.21
C GLN A 104 -19.26 3.69 -17.56
N LYS A 105 -17.93 3.72 -17.47
CA LYS A 105 -17.11 2.68 -16.83
C LYS A 105 -16.59 3.18 -15.49
N THR A 106 -16.66 2.34 -14.48
CA THR A 106 -16.14 2.63 -13.14
C THR A 106 -14.96 1.71 -12.86
N ASP A 107 -13.77 2.29 -12.78
CA ASP A 107 -12.54 1.59 -12.44
C ASP A 107 -12.21 1.80 -10.95
N PHE A 108 -11.59 0.80 -10.32
CA PHE A 108 -11.10 0.94 -8.95
C PHE A 108 -9.82 1.78 -8.92
N ILE A 109 -9.69 2.63 -7.90
CA ILE A 109 -8.44 3.29 -7.55
C ILE A 109 -7.73 2.40 -6.53
N PHE A 110 -6.53 1.93 -6.84
CA PHE A 110 -5.73 1.11 -5.93
C PHE A 110 -4.83 1.98 -5.06
N ILE A 111 -4.61 1.52 -3.83
CA ILE A 111 -3.53 2.02 -2.97
C ILE A 111 -2.30 1.17 -3.28
N ASP A 112 -1.19 1.84 -3.59
CA ASP A 112 0.08 1.15 -3.82
C ASP A 112 1.04 1.51 -2.69
N ILE A 113 1.55 0.49 -2.03
CA ILE A 113 2.62 0.65 -1.06
C ILE A 113 3.68 -0.38 -1.39
N ILE A 114 4.82 0.10 -1.86
CA ILE A 114 5.93 -0.72 -2.31
C ILE A 114 7.08 -0.44 -1.35
N VAL A 115 7.60 -1.52 -0.77
CA VAL A 115 8.78 -1.49 0.07
C VAL A 115 9.90 -2.20 -0.66
N GLU A 116 11.07 -1.58 -0.69
CA GLU A 116 12.30 -2.18 -1.18
C GLU A 116 13.21 -2.44 0.02
N GLY A 117 14.02 -3.48 -0.08
CA GLY A 117 14.95 -3.83 0.98
C GLY A 117 16.07 -4.72 0.51
N ILE A 118 16.99 -5.00 1.44
CA ILE A 118 18.11 -5.90 1.26
C ILE A 118 18.02 -6.99 2.33
N GLU A 119 18.12 -8.24 1.90
CA GLU A 119 18.22 -9.40 2.77
C GLU A 119 19.41 -10.25 2.33
N ALA A 120 20.35 -10.53 3.24
CA ALA A 120 21.54 -11.35 2.95
C ALA A 120 22.29 -10.91 1.67
N ASN A 121 22.46 -9.59 1.49
CA ASN A 121 23.07 -8.95 0.31
C ASN A 121 22.32 -9.13 -1.02
N LYS A 122 21.05 -9.55 -0.97
CA LYS A 122 20.15 -9.60 -2.12
C LYS A 122 19.09 -8.52 -1.98
N GLU A 123 18.96 -7.69 -3.00
CA GLU A 123 17.89 -6.71 -3.11
C GLU A 123 16.55 -7.41 -3.39
N TRP A 124 15.48 -6.87 -2.82
CA TRP A 124 14.12 -7.33 -3.05
C TRP A 124 13.16 -6.14 -3.11
N ASP A 125 12.06 -6.31 -3.84
CA ASP A 125 10.96 -5.36 -3.87
C ASP A 125 9.61 -6.06 -3.64
N SER A 126 8.76 -5.48 -2.81
CA SER A 126 7.43 -5.99 -2.54
C SER A 126 6.42 -5.25 -3.43
N LYS A 127 6.40 -5.56 -4.73
CA LYS A 127 5.39 -4.98 -5.62
C LYS A 127 4.03 -5.64 -5.41
N GLY A 128 3.13 -4.97 -4.69
CA GLY A 128 1.75 -5.41 -4.46
C GLY A 128 0.75 -4.25 -4.55
N TYR A 129 -0.45 -4.55 -5.05
CA TYR A 129 -1.58 -3.60 -5.13
C TYR A 129 -2.57 -3.94 -4.03
N LEU A 130 -3.05 -2.95 -3.27
CA LEU A 130 -4.05 -3.16 -2.23
C LEU A 130 -5.40 -2.59 -2.65
N LEU A 131 -6.44 -3.40 -2.45
CA LEU A 131 -7.83 -3.02 -2.56
C LEU A 131 -8.48 -3.27 -1.20
N LEU A 132 -9.15 -2.29 -0.60
CA LEU A 132 -9.91 -2.55 0.64
C LEU A 132 -11.37 -2.74 0.27
N ALA A 133 -11.98 -3.81 0.78
CA ALA A 133 -13.40 -4.11 0.64
C ALA A 133 -14.22 -3.56 1.81
#